data_AF-A0AA40XUL5-F1
#
_entry.id   AF-A0AA40XUL5-F1
#
_cell.length_a   1.000
_cell.length_b   1.000
_cell.length_c   1.000
_cell.angle_alpha   90.00
_cell.angle_beta   90.00
_cell.angle_gamma   90.00
#
_symmetry.space_group_name_H-M   'P 1'
#
loop_
_entity.id
_entity.type
_entity.pdbx_description
1 polymer ?
#
loop_
_entity_poly.entity_id
_entity_poly.type
_entity_poly.pdbx_seq_one_letter_code
_entity_poly.pdbx_strand_id
1 'polypeptide(L)'
;MRKTGMLMIAGLLLAPAAQAAPACQEPVVVARAFYEATTGDGDLLEPPPALVSPAFGKALRGERACQQREEGICTIDSDPWLDAQDGDIETPVRYSWKEASATAGEVEMRYSVWKKAYVTRLSMVRQGQGCWQVDDILTNSGRSVRKILAQP
;
A
#
# COMPACT_ATOMS: atom_id res chain seq x y z
N MET A 1 27.98 -1.75 -65.06
CA MET A 1 27.46 -2.33 -63.79
C MET A 1 27.18 -1.19 -62.82
N ARG A 2 25.93 -1.00 -62.37
CA ARG A 2 25.55 -0.25 -61.15
C ARG A 2 24.06 -0.51 -60.91
N LYS A 3 23.75 -1.30 -59.88
CA LYS A 3 22.38 -1.51 -59.39
C LYS A 3 22.21 -0.67 -58.14
N THR A 4 21.29 0.29 -58.18
CA THR A 4 20.91 1.13 -57.04
C THR A 4 19.99 0.32 -56.13
N GLY A 5 20.47 -0.02 -54.94
CA GLY A 5 19.68 -0.72 -53.92
C GLY A 5 18.82 0.27 -53.13
N MET A 6 17.51 0.07 -53.16
CA MET A 6 16.53 0.79 -52.35
C MET A 6 16.52 0.17 -50.94
N LEU A 7 16.94 0.93 -49.92
CA LEU A 7 16.81 0.55 -48.51
C LEU A 7 15.50 1.13 -47.98
N MET A 8 14.48 0.28 -47.83
CA MET A 8 13.26 0.58 -47.09
C MET A 8 13.55 0.42 -45.60
N ILE A 9 13.65 1.53 -44.86
CA ILE A 9 13.71 1.53 -43.40
C ILE A 9 12.27 1.52 -42.89
N ALA A 10 11.82 0.35 -42.42
CA ALA A 10 10.55 0.22 -41.70
C ALA A 10 10.73 0.79 -40.28
N GLY A 11 10.15 1.97 -40.03
CA GLY A 11 10.10 2.57 -38.70
C GLY A 11 9.11 1.82 -37.80
N LEU A 12 9.62 1.13 -36.77
CA LEU A 12 8.77 0.67 -35.67
C LEU A 12 8.35 1.88 -34.83
N LEU A 13 7.05 2.18 -34.86
CA LEU A 13 6.40 3.10 -33.94
C LEU A 13 6.44 2.49 -32.52
N LEU A 14 7.35 2.99 -31.69
CA LEU A 14 7.32 2.75 -30.24
C LEU A 14 6.13 3.53 -29.66
N ALA A 15 4.99 2.85 -29.52
CA ALA A 15 3.88 3.40 -28.75
C ALA A 15 4.33 3.57 -27.29
N PRO A 16 4.04 4.71 -26.64
CA PRO A 16 4.29 4.84 -25.21
C PRO A 16 3.39 3.85 -24.49
N ALA A 17 3.99 2.85 -23.83
CA ALA A 17 3.27 2.06 -22.85
C ALA A 17 2.87 3.03 -21.72
N ALA A 18 1.61 3.45 -21.69
CA ALA A 18 1.06 4.18 -20.57
C ALA A 18 1.18 3.27 -19.34
N GLN A 19 2.21 3.49 -18.53
CA GLN A 19 2.36 2.80 -17.26
C GLN A 19 1.17 3.21 -16.41
N ALA A 20 0.25 2.29 -16.16
CA ALA A 20 -0.84 2.53 -15.25
C ALA A 20 -0.23 2.91 -13.89
N ALA A 21 -0.71 4.03 -13.31
CA ALA A 21 -0.28 4.48 -11.99
C ALA A 21 -0.36 3.29 -11.00
N PRO A 22 0.57 3.15 -10.04
CA PRO A 22 0.68 1.95 -9.19
C PRO A 22 -0.66 1.47 -8.60
N ALA A 23 -1.54 2.40 -8.21
CA ALA A 23 -2.90 2.12 -7.71
C ALA A 23 -3.77 1.28 -8.67
N CYS A 24 -3.57 1.41 -9.98
CA CYS A 24 -4.37 0.78 -11.01
C CYS A 24 -3.81 -0.58 -11.47
N GLN A 25 -2.84 -1.11 -10.71
CA GLN A 25 -2.26 -2.44 -10.89
C GLN A 25 -2.96 -3.47 -10.00
N GLU A 26 -2.48 -4.72 -10.03
CA GLU A 26 -2.99 -5.81 -9.18
C GLU A 26 -2.90 -5.48 -7.68
N PRO A 27 -3.81 -5.98 -6.83
CA PRO A 27 -3.89 -5.65 -5.40
C PRO A 27 -2.55 -5.79 -4.65
N VAL A 28 -1.78 -6.84 -4.96
CA VAL A 28 -0.47 -7.10 -4.34
C VAL A 28 0.54 -6.00 -4.67
N VAL A 29 0.50 -5.44 -5.88
CA VAL A 29 1.41 -4.37 -6.28
C VAL A 29 1.06 -3.07 -5.55
N VAL A 30 -0.23 -2.76 -5.43
CA VAL A 30 -0.70 -1.61 -4.63
C VAL A 30 -0.30 -1.77 -3.16
N ALA A 31 -0.53 -2.95 -2.57
CA ALA A 31 -0.16 -3.25 -1.20
C ALA A 31 1.35 -3.09 -0.95
N ARG A 32 2.19 -3.56 -1.88
CA ARG A 32 3.63 -3.36 -1.82
C ARG A 32 3.99 -1.88 -1.88
N ALA A 33 3.45 -1.14 -2.84
CA ALA A 33 3.71 0.29 -2.98
C ALA A 33 3.26 1.08 -1.74
N PHE A 34 2.15 0.70 -1.11
CA PHE A 34 1.69 1.29 0.14
C PHE A 34 2.67 1.01 1.28
N TYR A 35 3.07 -0.25 1.46
CA TYR A 35 4.05 -0.63 2.48
C TYR A 35 5.39 0.11 2.30
N GLU A 36 5.93 0.14 1.08
CA GLU A 36 7.19 0.84 0.78
C GLU A 36 7.08 2.35 1.02
N ALA A 37 5.93 2.97 0.74
CA ALA A 37 5.71 4.40 0.97
C ALA A 37 5.47 4.77 2.45
N THR A 38 5.23 3.80 3.32
CA THR A 38 4.84 4.00 4.72
C THR A 38 5.82 3.36 5.71
N THR A 39 6.96 2.89 5.22
CA THR A 39 8.06 2.32 6.02
C THR A 39 9.39 2.96 5.62
N GLY A 40 10.44 2.75 6.42
CA GLY A 40 11.72 3.41 6.23
C GLY A 40 11.61 4.92 6.48
N ASP A 41 11.93 5.74 5.48
CA ASP A 41 11.76 7.19 5.53
C ASP A 41 10.31 7.65 5.24
N GLY A 42 9.40 6.70 4.99
CA GLY A 42 7.99 6.95 4.73
C GLY A 42 7.17 7.20 5.98
N ASP A 43 5.88 7.50 5.77
CA ASP A 43 4.98 7.90 6.84
C ASP A 43 3.62 7.24 6.72
N LEU A 44 3.30 6.37 7.68
CA LEU A 44 2.00 5.68 7.70
C LEU A 44 0.82 6.63 7.83
N LEU A 45 0.97 7.77 8.51
CA LEU A 45 -0.14 8.70 8.74
C LEU A 45 -0.36 9.66 7.56
N GLU A 46 0.60 9.72 6.64
CA GLU A 46 0.53 10.53 5.42
C GLU A 46 0.85 9.72 4.15
N PRO A 47 0.11 8.62 3.88
CA PRO A 47 0.39 7.79 2.72
C PRO A 47 -0.03 8.50 1.42
N PRO A 48 0.55 8.12 0.26
CA PRO A 48 0.14 8.65 -1.03
C PRO A 48 -1.38 8.49 -1.25
N PRO A 49 -2.12 9.58 -1.53
CA PRO A 49 -3.59 9.53 -1.59
C PRO A 49 -4.16 8.54 -2.61
N ALA A 50 -3.41 8.22 -3.66
CA ALA A 50 -3.82 7.26 -4.67
C ALA A 50 -3.80 5.80 -4.18
N LEU A 51 -3.07 5.49 -3.10
CA LEU A 51 -2.90 4.12 -2.58
C LEU A 51 -3.87 3.77 -1.46
N VAL A 52 -4.57 4.75 -0.90
CA VAL A 52 -5.50 4.56 0.23
C VAL A 52 -6.89 5.03 -0.11
N SER A 53 -7.90 4.37 0.47
CA SER A 53 -9.28 4.80 0.30
C SER A 53 -9.47 6.21 0.87
N PRO A 54 -10.41 7.02 0.33
CA PRO A 54 -10.60 8.38 0.82
C PRO A 54 -10.94 8.44 2.32
N ALA A 55 -11.73 7.47 2.81
CA ALA A 55 -12.12 7.40 4.21
C ALA A 55 -10.93 7.02 5.11
N PHE A 56 -10.17 6.00 4.73
CA PHE A 56 -9.02 5.56 5.53
C PHE A 56 -7.89 6.59 5.52
N GLY A 57 -7.56 7.16 4.36
CA GLY A 57 -6.59 8.24 4.25
C GLY A 57 -6.99 9.50 5.03
N LYS A 58 -8.29 9.81 5.14
CA LYS A 58 -8.76 10.91 6.00
C LYS A 58 -8.52 10.60 7.48
N ALA A 59 -8.78 9.37 7.93
CA ALA A 59 -8.56 8.96 9.31
C ALA A 59 -7.08 9.05 9.71
N LEU A 60 -6.19 8.54 8.86
CA LEU A 60 -4.72 8.60 9.06
C LEU A 60 -4.22 10.05 9.19
N ARG A 61 -4.64 10.94 8.31
CA ARG A 61 -4.27 12.37 8.41
C ARG A 61 -4.89 13.06 9.62
N GLY A 62 -6.07 12.61 10.07
CA GLY A 62 -6.68 13.06 11.31
C GLY A 62 -5.81 12.73 12.53
N GLU A 63 -5.29 11.50 12.57
CA GLU A 63 -4.32 11.09 13.60
C GLU A 63 -3.05 11.94 13.53
N ARG A 64 -2.45 12.14 12.34
CA ARG A 64 -1.29 13.04 12.18
C ARG A 64 -1.56 14.44 12.74
N ALA A 65 -2.69 15.04 12.36
CA ALA A 65 -3.07 16.37 12.84
C ALA A 65 -3.28 16.40 14.36
N CYS A 66 -3.75 15.30 14.95
CA CYS A 66 -3.82 15.15 16.40
C CYS A 66 -2.42 15.14 17.02
N GLN A 67 -1.52 14.28 16.52
CA GLN A 67 -0.17 14.14 17.08
C GLN A 67 0.62 15.45 17.02
N GLN A 68 0.43 16.26 15.97
CA GLN A 68 1.02 17.59 15.86
C GLN A 68 0.47 18.60 16.88
N ARG A 69 -0.81 18.49 17.26
CA ARG A 69 -1.46 19.40 18.20
C ARG A 69 -1.20 19.01 19.66
N GLU A 70 -1.22 17.72 19.97
CA GLU A 70 -1.05 17.17 21.32
C GLU A 70 0.41 16.87 21.67
N GLU A 71 1.36 17.25 20.81
CA GLU A 71 2.81 17.01 20.97
C GLU A 71 3.18 15.53 21.21
N GLY A 72 2.39 14.58 20.70
CA GLY A 72 2.63 13.17 20.95
C GLY A 72 1.46 12.25 20.68
N ILE A 73 1.18 11.36 21.64
CA ILE A 73 0.33 10.17 21.50
C ILE A 73 -1.14 10.56 21.36
N CYS A 74 -1.75 10.12 20.26
CA CYS A 74 -3.19 10.21 20.03
C CYS A 74 -3.81 8.81 20.08
N THR A 75 -4.61 8.42 19.09
CA THR A 75 -5.36 7.17 19.15
C THR A 75 -4.50 5.96 18.79
N ILE A 76 -3.47 6.13 17.94
CA ILE A 76 -2.50 5.09 17.62
C ILE A 76 -1.34 5.17 18.61
N ASP A 77 -1.17 4.11 19.40
CA ASP A 77 -0.17 3.97 20.47
C ASP A 77 0.96 2.99 20.13
N SER A 78 0.94 2.43 18.92
CA SER A 78 1.86 1.42 18.43
C SER A 78 2.01 1.52 16.90
N ASP A 79 3.20 1.20 16.38
CA ASP A 79 3.41 1.02 14.94
C ASP A 79 2.57 -0.17 14.46
N PRO A 80 1.58 0.04 13.56
CA PRO A 80 0.74 -1.04 13.04
C PRO A 80 1.49 -2.15 12.29
N TRP A 81 2.69 -1.89 11.78
CA TRP A 81 3.53 -2.90 11.14
C TRP A 81 4.21 -3.81 12.16
N LEU A 82 4.51 -3.30 13.35
CA LEU A 82 5.22 -4.01 14.42
C LEU A 82 4.29 -4.53 15.51
N ASP A 83 3.05 -4.02 15.55
CA ASP A 83 2.08 -4.23 16.64
C ASP A 83 2.72 -3.89 18.00
N ALA A 84 3.59 -2.89 18.01
CA ALA A 84 4.45 -2.46 19.12
C ALA A 84 5.04 -1.06 18.85
N GLN A 85 5.72 -0.47 19.84
CA GLN A 85 6.32 0.87 19.70
C GLN A 85 7.68 0.90 18.98
N ASP A 86 8.42 -0.21 19.02
CA ASP A 86 9.77 -0.32 18.47
C ASP A 86 9.96 -1.72 17.91
N GLY A 87 11.02 -1.93 17.14
CA GLY A 87 11.37 -3.18 16.49
C GLY A 87 11.68 -3.01 15.00
N ASP A 88 12.18 -4.09 14.40
CA ASP A 88 12.55 -4.13 12.99
C ASP A 88 11.87 -5.29 12.27
N ILE A 89 11.49 -5.05 11.02
CA ILE A 89 11.12 -6.12 10.10
C ILE A 89 12.41 -6.78 9.59
N GLU A 90 12.65 -8.03 10.01
CA GLU A 90 13.92 -8.73 9.82
C GLU A 90 14.00 -9.52 8.51
N THR A 91 12.86 -9.74 7.83
CA THR A 91 12.79 -10.55 6.60
C THR A 91 12.03 -9.83 5.49
N PRO A 92 12.35 -10.11 4.21
CA PRO A 92 11.58 -9.58 3.10
C PRO A 92 10.10 -9.96 3.21
N VAL A 93 9.23 -8.98 2.99
CA VAL A 93 7.78 -9.20 3.06
C VAL A 93 7.33 -10.11 1.92
N ARG A 94 6.61 -11.17 2.27
CA ARG A 94 5.91 -12.05 1.33
C ARG A 94 4.44 -11.68 1.29
N TYR A 95 3.91 -11.50 0.09
CA TYR A 95 2.54 -11.04 -0.16
C TYR A 95 1.70 -12.18 -0.76
N SER A 96 0.44 -12.29 -0.35
CA SER A 96 -0.54 -13.14 -1.02
C SER A 96 -1.90 -12.44 -1.08
N TRP A 97 -2.61 -12.63 -2.20
CA TRP A 97 -3.95 -12.08 -2.41
C TRP A 97 -5.02 -13.09 -2.01
N LYS A 98 -6.04 -12.60 -1.31
CA LYS A 98 -7.27 -13.33 -0.99
C LYS A 98 -8.46 -12.53 -1.47
N GLU A 99 -9.00 -12.92 -2.61
CA GLU A 99 -10.19 -12.29 -3.17
C GLU A 99 -11.41 -12.57 -2.28
N ALA A 100 -12.16 -11.52 -1.94
CA ALA A 100 -13.48 -11.65 -1.30
C ALA A 100 -14.60 -11.37 -2.31
N SER A 101 -14.36 -10.46 -3.26
CA SER A 101 -15.24 -10.16 -4.40
C SER A 101 -14.44 -9.46 -5.51
N ALA A 102 -15.11 -9.17 -6.63
CA ALA A 102 -14.50 -8.42 -7.74
C ALA A 102 -14.01 -7.00 -7.37
N THR A 103 -14.44 -6.47 -6.22
CA THR A 103 -14.13 -5.11 -5.76
C THR A 103 -13.55 -5.06 -4.35
N ALA A 104 -13.30 -6.21 -3.72
CA ALA A 104 -12.78 -6.28 -2.36
C ALA A 104 -11.98 -7.56 -2.10
N GLY A 105 -11.05 -7.48 -1.16
CA GLY A 105 -10.31 -8.64 -0.67
C GLY A 105 -9.22 -8.21 0.28
N GLU A 106 -8.28 -9.10 0.56
CA GLU A 106 -7.16 -8.82 1.45
C GLU A 106 -5.84 -9.22 0.83
N VAL A 107 -4.83 -8.36 1.03
CA VAL A 107 -3.43 -8.77 0.85
C VAL A 107 -2.87 -9.17 2.20
N GLU A 108 -2.49 -10.44 2.34
CA GLU A 108 -1.78 -10.93 3.52
C GLU A 108 -0.27 -10.72 3.34
N MET A 109 0.35 -10.09 4.33
CA MET A 109 1.76 -9.78 4.39
C MET A 109 2.42 -10.60 5.49
N ARG A 110 3.44 -11.37 5.13
CA ARG A 110 4.18 -12.25 6.04
C ARG A 110 5.64 -11.85 6.11
N TYR A 111 6.12 -11.65 7.32
CA TYR A 111 7.50 -11.26 7.64
C TYR A 111 7.83 -11.70 9.07
N SER A 112 8.97 -11.26 9.61
CA SER A 112 9.36 -11.54 10.98
C SER A 112 9.77 -10.26 11.70
N VAL A 113 9.44 -10.21 12.99
CA VAL A 113 9.86 -9.18 13.95
C VAL A 113 10.32 -9.94 15.19
N TRP A 114 11.50 -9.63 15.72
CA TRP A 114 12.13 -10.34 16.85
C TRP A 114 12.18 -11.86 16.70
N LYS A 115 12.54 -12.35 15.51
CA LYS A 115 12.58 -13.78 15.14
C LYS A 115 11.23 -14.51 15.24
N LYS A 116 10.12 -13.78 15.41
CA LYS A 116 8.76 -14.34 15.42
C LYS A 116 8.09 -14.08 14.09
N ALA A 117 7.30 -15.04 13.64
CA ALA A 117 6.49 -14.86 12.44
C ALA A 117 5.36 -13.85 12.69
N TYR A 118 5.24 -12.88 11.80
CA TYR A 118 4.22 -11.85 11.81
C TYR A 118 3.32 -11.96 10.58
N VAL A 119 2.03 -11.67 10.77
CA VAL A 119 1.05 -11.60 9.69
C VAL A 119 0.20 -10.34 9.82
N THR A 120 0.43 -9.39 8.93
CA THR A 120 -0.41 -8.19 8.77
C THR A 120 -1.30 -8.37 7.54
N ARG A 121 -2.52 -7.85 7.56
CA ARG A 121 -3.42 -7.91 6.39
C ARG A 121 -3.84 -6.51 6.00
N LEU A 122 -3.81 -6.23 4.70
CA LEU A 122 -4.35 -5.00 4.14
C LEU A 122 -5.70 -5.31 3.53
N SER A 123 -6.76 -4.71 4.06
CA SER A 123 -8.06 -4.75 3.40
C SER A 123 -7.99 -3.86 2.16
N MET A 124 -8.34 -4.42 1.01
CA MET A 124 -8.27 -3.74 -0.29
C MET A 124 -9.68 -3.50 -0.83
N VAL A 125 -9.90 -2.33 -1.41
CA VAL A 125 -11.16 -1.96 -2.08
C VAL A 125 -10.91 -1.37 -3.46
N ARG A 126 -11.88 -1.58 -4.35
CA ARG A 126 -11.92 -0.96 -5.69
C ARG A 126 -13.30 -0.35 -5.91
N GLN A 127 -13.37 0.96 -6.07
CA GLN A 127 -14.62 1.67 -6.30
C GLN A 127 -14.97 1.67 -7.80
N GLY A 128 -15.98 0.91 -8.21
CA GLY A 128 -16.42 0.83 -9.62
C GLY A 128 -15.33 0.35 -10.57
N GLN A 129 -15.11 1.07 -11.68
CA GLN A 129 -13.97 0.83 -12.60
C GLN A 129 -12.65 1.45 -12.09
N GLY A 130 -12.64 2.04 -10.89
CA GLY A 130 -11.50 2.73 -10.29
C GLY A 130 -10.33 1.81 -9.94
N CYS A 131 -9.33 2.37 -9.26
CA CYS A 131 -8.09 1.67 -8.94
C CYS A 131 -8.13 1.05 -7.54
N TRP A 132 -7.35 0.00 -7.30
CA TRP A 132 -7.27 -0.67 -6.00
C TRP A 132 -6.64 0.27 -4.97
N GLN A 133 -7.17 0.25 -3.75
CA GLN A 133 -6.75 1.10 -2.65
C GLN A 133 -6.78 0.29 -1.35
N VAL A 134 -5.84 0.60 -0.45
CA VAL A 134 -5.84 0.09 0.93
C VAL A 134 -6.92 0.82 1.73
N ASP A 135 -7.80 0.07 2.37
CA ASP A 135 -8.93 0.57 3.15
C ASP A 135 -8.80 0.33 4.65
N ASP A 136 -7.89 -0.57 5.05
CA ASP A 136 -7.56 -0.84 6.46
C ASP A 136 -6.22 -1.59 6.57
N ILE A 137 -5.64 -1.54 7.76
CA ILE A 137 -4.54 -2.41 8.20
C ILE A 137 -5.07 -3.25 9.38
N LEU A 138 -5.01 -4.56 9.25
CA LEU A 138 -5.17 -5.50 10.36
C LEU A 138 -3.79 -5.88 10.86
N THR A 139 -3.45 -5.48 12.09
CA THR A 139 -2.14 -5.75 12.71
C THR A 139 -1.94 -7.25 12.94
N ASN A 140 -0.75 -7.63 13.41
CA ASN A 140 -0.45 -9.03 13.75
C ASN A 140 -1.41 -9.63 14.80
N SER A 141 -1.85 -8.85 15.80
CA SER A 141 -2.90 -9.23 16.75
C SER A 141 -4.32 -9.20 16.17
N GLY A 142 -4.49 -8.80 14.90
CA GLY A 142 -5.78 -8.72 14.22
C GLY A 142 -6.57 -7.45 14.54
N ARG A 143 -5.95 -6.44 15.15
CA ARG A 143 -6.60 -5.14 15.41
C ARG A 143 -6.71 -4.36 14.12
N SER A 144 -7.87 -3.75 13.88
CA SER A 144 -8.12 -2.87 12.74
C SER A 144 -7.71 -1.45 13.08
N VAL A 145 -6.75 -0.90 12.32
CA VAL A 145 -6.30 0.49 12.46
C VAL A 145 -7.45 1.45 12.15
N ARG A 146 -8.23 1.18 11.11
CA ARG A 146 -9.41 2.00 10.79
C ARG A 146 -10.42 2.02 11.93
N LYS A 147 -10.67 0.89 12.61
CA LYS A 147 -11.58 0.84 13.76
C LYS A 147 -11.01 1.57 14.97
N ILE A 148 -9.69 1.48 15.21
CA ILE A 148 -9.01 2.23 16.26
C ILE A 148 -9.21 3.72 16.03
N LEU A 149 -8.91 4.22 14.82
CA LEU A 149 -9.03 5.63 14.44
C LEU A 149 -10.47 6.16 14.36
N ALA A 150 -11.47 5.28 14.36
CA ALA A 150 -12.88 5.65 14.38
C ALA A 150 -13.46 5.76 15.81
N GLN A 151 -12.67 5.44 16.83
CA GLN A 151 -13.09 5.60 18.23
C GLN A 151 -13.14 7.10 18.59
N PRO A 152 -14.15 7.53 19.36
CA PRO A 152 -14.31 8.92 19.78
C PRO A 152 -13.26 9.37 20.80
#